data_AF-A0A8H6BKI7-F1
#
_entry.id   AF-A0A8H6BKI7-F1
#
_cell.length_a   1.000
_cell.length_b   1.000
_cell.length_c   1.000
_cell.angle_alpha   90.00
_cell.angle_beta   90.00
_cell.angle_gamma   90.00
#
_symmetry.space_group_name_H-M   'P 1'
#
loop_
_entity.id
_entity.type
_entity.pdbx_description
1 polymer ?
#
loop_
_entity_poly.entity_id
_entity_poly.type
_entity_poly.pdbx_seq_one_letter_code
_entity_poly.pdbx_strand_id
1 'polypeptide(L)'
;MFHRLYSDPVYIERGKLLNEMKKSGRLEQSHGYNTNFLEEAAKKDGFDKEKAQKQLEQFFSDVFVELSLKYGKIQDMGVAGNLNKYLNGNVYVEFENESSASICFLKTNKRWYNGKPIICELSPVVNLDAACCQSYETSSKCDRDSSCGYAHFLKFDPKLEKTLYASQWKYYHSKHLDD
;
A
#
# COMPACT_ATOMS: atom_id res chain seq x y z
N MET A 1 -10.23 -4.57 -5.68
CA MET A 1 -10.26 -3.33 -6.49
C MET A 1 -8.98 -2.53 -6.29
N PHE A 2 -8.28 -2.15 -7.37
CA PHE A 2 -6.94 -1.56 -7.27
C PHE A 2 -6.95 -0.04 -7.41
N HIS A 3 -6.03 0.59 -6.70
CA HIS A 3 -5.78 2.02 -6.73
C HIS A 3 -4.29 2.22 -6.97
N ARG A 4 -3.94 2.96 -8.01
CA ARG A 4 -2.58 3.41 -8.24
C ARG A 4 -2.44 4.82 -7.69
N LEU A 5 -2.13 4.93 -6.41
CA LEU A 5 -1.89 6.21 -5.73
C LEU A 5 -0.39 6.54 -5.82
N TYR A 6 0.04 7.10 -6.94
CA TYR A 6 1.43 7.50 -7.17
C TYR A 6 1.77 8.83 -6.51
N SER A 7 1.61 8.97 -5.20
CA SER A 7 1.57 10.34 -4.65
C SER A 7 1.96 10.49 -3.19
N ASP A 8 2.82 9.63 -2.65
CA ASP A 8 3.47 9.93 -1.36
C ASP A 8 4.93 10.43 -1.53
N PRO A 9 5.36 11.46 -0.78
CA PRO A 9 6.76 11.87 -0.68
C PRO A 9 7.73 10.73 -0.34
N VAL A 10 7.34 9.77 0.50
CA VAL A 10 8.14 8.57 0.85
C VAL A 10 8.39 7.71 -0.39
N TYR A 11 7.41 7.57 -1.28
CA TYR A 11 7.56 6.83 -2.54
C TYR A 11 8.35 7.59 -3.60
N ILE A 12 8.27 8.92 -3.60
CA ILE A 12 9.11 9.78 -4.45
C ILE A 12 10.57 9.70 -4.00
N GLU A 13 10.84 9.77 -2.70
CA GLU A 13 12.18 9.59 -2.13
C GLU A 13 12.69 8.17 -2.32
N ARG A 14 11.83 7.15 -2.17
CA ARG A 14 12.14 5.76 -2.53
C ARG A 14 12.54 5.62 -4.00
N GLY A 15 11.79 6.23 -4.91
CA GLY A 15 12.10 6.22 -6.34
C GLY A 15 13.44 6.90 -6.65
N LYS A 16 13.74 8.02 -5.99
CA LYS A 16 15.04 8.70 -6.09
C LYS A 16 16.18 7.83 -5.55
N LEU A 17 16.00 7.23 -4.37
CA LEU A 17 16.99 6.35 -3.74
C LEU A 17 17.25 5.09 -4.57
N LEU A 18 16.20 4.43 -5.06
CA LEU A 18 16.33 3.26 -5.95
C LEU A 18 17.09 3.62 -7.23
N ASN A 19 16.84 4.81 -7.79
CA ASN A 19 17.58 5.30 -8.95
C ASN A 19 19.05 5.64 -8.62
N GLU A 20 19.34 6.19 -7.44
CA GLU A 20 20.70 6.42 -6.95
C GLU A 20 21.46 5.10 -6.70
N MET A 21 20.82 4.11 -6.08
CA MET A 21 21.40 2.79 -5.80
C MET A 21 21.70 2.01 -7.08
N LYS A 22 20.84 2.15 -8.10
CA LYS A 22 21.11 1.65 -9.46
C LYS A 22 22.32 2.35 -10.09
N LYS A 23 22.39 3.68 -10.00
CA LYS A 23 23.53 4.46 -10.52
C LYS A 23 24.85 4.14 -9.82
N SER A 24 24.81 3.80 -8.53
CA SER A 24 26.01 3.50 -7.75
C SER A 24 26.43 2.02 -7.81
N GLY A 25 25.76 1.17 -8.60
CA GLY A 25 26.02 -0.28 -8.67
C GLY A 25 25.71 -1.06 -7.38
N ARG A 26 25.12 -0.41 -6.36
CA ARG A 26 24.82 -1.02 -5.05
C ARG A 26 23.63 -1.96 -5.14
N LEU A 27 22.73 -1.73 -6.09
CA LEU A 27 21.56 -2.58 -6.33
C LEU A 27 21.91 -3.91 -7.03
N GLU A 28 23.02 -3.98 -7.76
CA GLU A 28 23.48 -5.22 -8.41
C GLU A 28 24.27 -6.13 -7.46
N GLN A 29 24.81 -5.57 -6.38
CA GLN A 29 25.54 -6.33 -5.35
C GLN A 29 24.62 -6.87 -4.24
N SER A 30 23.38 -6.38 -4.11
CA SER A 30 22.37 -6.93 -3.21
C SER A 30 21.72 -8.17 -3.83
N HIS A 31 22.42 -9.30 -3.78
CA HIS A 31 21.81 -10.61 -4.04
C HIS A 31 20.75 -10.87 -2.94
N GLY A 32 19.46 -10.90 -3.30
CA GLY A 32 18.45 -11.69 -2.60
C GLY A 32 18.01 -11.24 -1.20
N TYR A 33 18.09 -9.97 -0.85
CA TYR A 33 17.49 -9.49 0.40
C TYR A 33 16.75 -8.18 0.18
N ASN A 34 15.44 -8.27 -0.05
CA ASN A 34 14.52 -7.19 0.32
C ASN A 34 14.58 -7.05 1.86
N THR A 35 15.61 -6.36 2.36
CA THR A 35 15.49 -5.73 3.66
C THR A 35 14.41 -4.66 3.53
N ASN A 36 13.65 -4.42 4.59
CA ASN A 36 12.64 -3.37 4.62
C ASN A 36 13.21 -2.13 3.93
N PHE A 37 12.55 -1.57 2.92
CA PHE A 37 13.04 -0.36 2.26
C PHE A 37 13.47 0.72 3.27
N LEU A 38 12.74 0.79 4.39
CA LEU A 38 13.05 1.63 5.54
C LEU A 38 14.38 1.28 6.23
N GLU A 39 14.77 0.01 6.30
CA GLU A 39 16.08 -0.43 6.83
C GLU A 39 17.24 -0.14 5.87
N GLU A 40 17.03 -0.29 4.57
CA GLU A 40 18.05 0.01 3.58
C GLU A 40 18.24 1.51 3.39
N ALA A 41 17.14 2.27 3.38
CA ALA A 41 17.18 3.72 3.39
C ALA A 41 17.77 4.27 4.70
N ALA A 42 17.53 3.64 5.85
CA ALA A 42 18.14 4.00 7.15
C ALA A 42 19.66 3.85 7.20
N LYS A 43 20.27 3.11 6.25
CA LYS A 43 21.74 3.06 6.12
C LYS A 43 22.30 4.29 5.41
N LYS A 44 21.47 5.19 4.88
CA LYS A 44 21.89 6.47 4.30
C LYS A 44 21.89 7.54 5.40
N ASP A 45 22.98 8.31 5.46
CA ASP A 45 23.09 9.46 6.36
C ASP A 45 21.89 10.40 6.19
N GLY A 46 21.19 10.68 7.29
CA GLY A 46 20.02 11.57 7.33
C GLY A 46 18.65 10.92 7.06
N PHE A 47 18.56 9.60 6.85
CA PHE A 47 17.25 8.94 6.75
C PHE A 47 16.67 8.60 8.12
N ASP A 48 15.51 9.17 8.42
CA ASP A 48 14.76 8.88 9.63
C ASP A 48 13.71 7.79 9.37
N LYS A 49 14.03 6.57 9.80
CA LYS A 49 13.19 5.38 9.67
C LYS A 49 11.82 5.56 10.34
N GLU A 50 11.81 6.19 11.53
CA GLU A 50 10.60 6.37 12.32
C GLU A 50 9.69 7.39 11.65
N LYS A 51 10.25 8.49 11.15
CA LYS A 51 9.51 9.48 10.38
C LYS A 51 8.91 8.90 9.11
N ALA A 52 9.68 8.11 8.36
CA ALA A 52 9.20 7.48 7.13
C ALA A 52 8.08 6.45 7.40
N GLN A 53 8.19 5.67 8.47
CA GLN A 53 7.13 4.76 8.91
C GLN A 53 5.85 5.53 9.29
N LYS A 54 5.97 6.60 10.09
CA LYS A 54 4.83 7.46 10.46
C LYS A 54 4.13 8.07 9.25
N GLN A 55 4.90 8.51 8.25
CA GLN A 55 4.34 9.04 7.00
C GLN A 55 3.56 7.97 6.23
N LEU A 56 4.11 6.77 6.13
CA LEU A 56 3.44 5.63 5.50
C LEU A 56 2.14 5.24 6.24
N GLU A 57 2.16 5.22 7.56
CA GLU A 57 1.00 4.92 8.41
C GLU A 57 -0.08 6.02 8.32
N GLN A 58 0.33 7.29 8.24
CA GLN A 58 -0.60 8.39 7.99
C GLN A 58 -1.27 8.25 6.63
N PHE A 59 -0.50 7.96 5.57
CA PHE A 59 -1.03 7.70 4.25
C PHE A 59 -2.03 6.55 4.24
N PHE A 60 -1.67 5.43 4.88
CA PHE A 60 -2.55 4.26 4.98
C PHE A 60 -3.88 4.61 5.67
N SER A 61 -3.81 5.34 6.79
CA SER A 61 -4.97 5.78 7.56
C SER A 61 -5.87 6.72 6.76
N ASP A 62 -5.28 7.72 6.09
CA ASP A 62 -6.00 8.70 5.28
C ASP A 62 -6.79 8.02 4.17
N VAL A 63 -6.16 7.09 3.45
CA VAL A 63 -6.80 6.35 2.37
C VAL A 63 -7.86 5.41 2.93
N PHE A 64 -7.56 4.65 3.99
CA PHE A 64 -8.51 3.72 4.60
C PHE A 64 -9.81 4.43 5.04
N VAL A 65 -9.68 5.51 5.81
CA VAL A 65 -10.83 6.26 6.35
C VAL A 65 -11.66 6.88 5.22
N GLU A 66 -11.00 7.51 4.25
CA GLU A 66 -11.67 8.15 3.11
C GLU A 66 -12.46 7.14 2.28
N LEU A 67 -11.86 6.01 1.93
CA LEU A 67 -12.50 4.98 1.11
C LEU A 67 -13.62 4.27 1.87
N SER A 68 -13.38 3.94 3.14
CA SER A 68 -14.36 3.33 4.01
C SER A 68 -15.61 4.20 4.13
N LEU A 69 -15.46 5.48 4.49
CA LEU A 69 -16.61 6.35 4.75
C LEU A 69 -17.39 6.72 3.48
N LYS A 70 -16.73 6.86 2.32
CA LYS A 70 -17.38 7.36 1.10
C LYS A 70 -17.92 6.29 0.17
N TYR A 71 -17.36 5.08 0.20
CA TYR A 71 -17.64 4.07 -0.82
C TYR A 71 -18.18 2.78 -0.22
N GLY A 72 -17.67 2.33 0.93
CA GLY A 72 -18.21 1.16 1.61
C GLY A 72 -17.22 0.49 2.54
N LYS A 73 -17.72 -0.49 3.31
CA LYS A 73 -16.92 -1.26 4.26
C LYS A 73 -15.80 -1.99 3.53
N ILE A 74 -14.59 -1.80 4.02
CA ILE A 74 -13.35 -2.42 3.53
C ILE A 74 -13.19 -3.75 4.26
N GLN A 75 -13.04 -4.83 3.50
CA GLN A 75 -12.72 -6.14 4.02
C GLN A 75 -11.21 -6.29 4.24
N ASP A 76 -10.40 -5.86 3.27
CA ASP A 76 -8.95 -5.84 3.39
C ASP A 76 -8.31 -4.71 2.55
N MET A 77 -7.15 -4.22 2.98
CA MET A 77 -6.41 -3.17 2.29
C MET A 77 -4.90 -3.32 2.47
N GLY A 78 -4.16 -3.22 1.37
CA GLY A 78 -2.71 -3.40 1.36
C GLY A 78 -1.99 -2.42 0.43
N VAL A 79 -0.76 -2.06 0.77
CA VAL A 79 0.08 -1.18 -0.06
C VAL A 79 1.29 -1.96 -0.54
N ALA A 80 1.46 -2.08 -1.85
CA ALA A 80 2.56 -2.81 -2.45
C ALA A 80 3.88 -2.03 -2.37
N GLY A 81 4.88 -2.65 -1.77
CA GLY A 81 6.25 -2.16 -1.62
C GLY A 81 7.24 -2.89 -2.52
N ASN A 82 6.81 -3.45 -3.65
CA ASN A 82 7.66 -4.17 -4.59
C ASN A 82 8.83 -3.30 -5.11
N LEU A 83 9.91 -3.93 -5.57
CA LEU A 83 11.00 -3.24 -6.26
C LEU A 83 10.69 -2.92 -7.73
N ASN A 84 9.77 -3.68 -8.33
CA ASN A 84 9.38 -3.49 -9.72
C ASN A 84 8.46 -2.28 -9.88
N LYS A 85 8.61 -1.54 -10.97
CA LYS A 85 7.85 -0.30 -11.24
C LYS A 85 6.35 -0.52 -11.51
N TYR A 86 5.93 -1.77 -11.72
CA TYR A 86 4.57 -2.09 -12.12
C TYR A 86 3.66 -2.25 -10.91
N LEU A 87 4.18 -2.86 -9.83
CA LEU A 87 3.46 -3.10 -8.58
C LEU A 87 3.80 -2.08 -7.49
N ASN A 88 5.01 -1.51 -7.49
CA ASN A 88 5.42 -0.58 -6.45
C ASN A 88 4.47 0.63 -6.34
N GLY A 89 4.02 0.90 -5.11
CA GLY A 89 3.13 2.01 -4.77
C GLY A 89 1.65 1.76 -5.12
N ASN A 90 1.29 0.59 -5.62
CA ASN A 90 -0.12 0.25 -5.82
C ASN A 90 -0.78 -0.04 -4.47
N VAL A 91 -2.00 0.46 -4.31
CA VAL A 91 -2.88 0.25 -3.16
C VAL A 91 -4.00 -0.70 -3.58
N TYR A 92 -4.21 -1.73 -2.77
CA TYR A 92 -5.15 -2.81 -3.00
C TYR A 92 -6.26 -2.64 -1.99
N VAL A 93 -7.51 -2.61 -2.44
CA VAL A 93 -8.68 -2.44 -1.56
C VAL A 93 -9.71 -3.48 -1.95
N GLU A 94 -10.05 -4.33 -1.00
CA GLU A 94 -11.14 -5.28 -1.07
C GLU A 94 -12.30 -4.71 -0.28
N PHE A 95 -13.41 -4.44 -0.95
CA PHE A 95 -14.65 -4.01 -0.30
C PHE A 95 -15.51 -5.24 -0.04
N GLU A 96 -16.34 -5.18 1.01
CA GLU A 96 -17.33 -6.23 1.30
C GLU A 96 -18.37 -6.39 0.18
N ASN A 97 -18.63 -5.34 -0.60
CA ASN A 97 -19.59 -5.34 -1.70
C ASN A 97 -18.97 -4.87 -3.02
N GLU A 98 -19.28 -5.56 -4.12
CA GLU A 98 -18.83 -5.19 -5.47
C GLU A 98 -19.37 -3.82 -5.94
N SER A 99 -20.55 -3.43 -5.46
CA SER A 99 -21.17 -2.13 -5.76
C SER A 99 -20.35 -0.98 -5.17
N SER A 100 -19.90 -1.09 -3.92
CA SER A 100 -18.98 -0.15 -3.27
C SER A 100 -17.72 0.04 -4.09
N ALA A 101 -17.21 -1.07 -4.59
CA ALA A 101 -16.05 -1.10 -5.46
C ALA A 101 -16.36 -0.30 -6.75
N SER A 102 -17.40 -0.65 -7.50
CA SER A 102 -17.78 0.05 -8.74
C SER A 102 -17.97 1.56 -8.56
N ILE A 103 -18.60 1.97 -7.45
CA ILE A 103 -18.78 3.38 -7.09
C ILE A 103 -17.43 4.06 -6.80
N CYS A 104 -16.55 3.38 -6.06
CA CYS A 104 -15.21 3.85 -5.77
C CYS A 104 -14.45 4.14 -7.07
N PHE A 105 -14.39 3.18 -7.99
CA PHE A 105 -13.74 3.32 -9.30
C PHE A 105 -14.24 4.55 -10.08
N LEU A 106 -15.55 4.74 -10.17
CA LEU A 106 -16.14 5.85 -10.93
C LEU A 106 -15.86 7.21 -10.28
N LYS A 107 -15.84 7.27 -8.94
CA LYS A 107 -15.68 8.52 -8.20
C LYS A 107 -14.23 8.90 -7.98
N THR A 108 -13.32 7.95 -7.75
CA THR A 108 -11.90 8.23 -7.47
C THR A 108 -11.13 8.66 -8.72
N ASN A 109 -11.45 8.10 -9.90
CA ASN A 109 -10.83 8.51 -11.17
C ASN A 109 -11.07 9.99 -11.57
N LYS A 110 -11.97 10.69 -10.88
CA LYS A 110 -12.25 12.13 -11.08
C LYS A 110 -11.55 13.02 -10.05
N ARG A 111 -10.64 12.46 -9.24
CA ARG A 111 -10.06 13.11 -8.07
C ARG A 111 -8.55 13.14 -8.12
N TRP A 112 -7.99 13.94 -7.22
CA TRP A 112 -6.57 14.15 -7.05
C TRP A 112 -6.17 13.81 -5.62
N TYR A 113 -4.96 13.31 -5.45
CA TYR A 113 -4.32 13.12 -4.16
C TYR A 113 -2.89 13.64 -4.22
N ASN A 114 -2.52 14.49 -3.26
CA ASN A 114 -1.21 15.13 -3.16
C ASN A 114 -0.67 15.67 -4.51
N GLY A 115 -1.52 16.46 -5.19
CA GLY A 115 -1.16 17.14 -6.43
C GLY A 115 -1.10 16.26 -7.69
N LYS A 116 -1.53 14.99 -7.62
CA LYS A 116 -1.56 14.08 -8.77
C LYS A 116 -2.94 13.45 -8.98
N PRO A 117 -3.33 13.14 -10.23
CA PRO A 117 -4.59 12.48 -10.50
C PRO A 117 -4.56 11.06 -9.96
N ILE A 118 -5.68 10.62 -9.38
CA ILE A 118 -5.84 9.24 -8.90
C ILE A 118 -6.20 8.37 -10.10
N ILE A 119 -5.50 7.25 -10.26
CA ILE A 119 -5.80 6.23 -11.26
C ILE A 119 -6.36 5.02 -10.51
N CYS A 120 -7.59 4.63 -10.81
CA CYS A 120 -8.25 3.48 -10.20
C CYS A 120 -8.71 2.50 -11.28
N GLU A 121 -8.54 1.20 -11.03
CA GLU A 121 -8.94 0.13 -11.94
C GLU A 121 -9.63 -1.01 -11.17
N LEU A 122 -10.63 -1.63 -11.81
CA LEU A 122 -11.21 -2.86 -11.30
C LEU A 122 -10.19 -3.99 -11.43
N SER A 123 -10.11 -4.82 -10.41
CA SER A 123 -9.20 -5.96 -10.39
C SER A 123 -9.95 -7.27 -10.59
N PRO A 124 -9.42 -8.21 -11.38
CA PRO A 124 -9.92 -9.59 -11.39
C PRO A 124 -9.46 -10.41 -10.17
N VAL A 125 -8.57 -9.88 -9.32
CA VAL A 125 -8.11 -10.58 -8.12
C VAL A 125 -9.24 -10.67 -7.11
N VAL A 126 -9.51 -11.89 -6.67
CA VAL A 126 -10.62 -12.24 -5.76
C VAL A 126 -10.41 -11.75 -4.33
N ASN A 127 -9.18 -11.82 -3.81
CA ASN A 127 -8.82 -11.33 -2.48
C ASN A 127 -7.31 -11.00 -2.40
N LEU A 128 -6.91 -10.27 -1.36
CA LEU A 128 -5.51 -9.85 -1.23
C LEU A 128 -4.54 -11.03 -1.05
N ASP A 129 -4.98 -12.11 -0.40
CA ASP A 129 -4.18 -13.33 -0.24
C ASP A 129 -3.75 -13.93 -1.60
N ALA A 130 -4.64 -13.93 -2.60
CA ALA A 130 -4.33 -14.41 -3.94
C ALA A 130 -3.35 -13.50 -4.70
N ALA A 131 -3.33 -12.19 -4.39
CA ALA A 131 -2.33 -11.27 -4.93
C ALA A 131 -1.00 -11.30 -4.18
N CYS A 132 -0.99 -11.76 -2.93
CA CYS A 132 0.16 -11.67 -2.05
C CYS A 132 1.29 -12.65 -2.43
N CYS A 133 2.54 -12.20 -2.35
CA CYS A 133 3.68 -13.11 -2.45
C CYS A 133 3.88 -13.85 -1.12
N GLN A 134 3.49 -15.13 -1.06
CA GLN A 134 3.60 -15.94 0.17
C GLN A 134 5.00 -15.96 0.79
N SER A 135 6.07 -16.09 -0.02
CA SER A 135 7.45 -16.05 0.52
C SER A 135 7.74 -14.74 1.25
N TYR A 136 7.30 -13.62 0.68
CA TYR A 136 7.47 -12.30 1.27
C TYR A 136 6.59 -12.14 2.51
N GLU A 137 5.36 -12.62 2.47
CA GLU A 137 4.44 -12.59 3.62
C GLU A 137 5.02 -13.31 4.83
N THR A 138 5.57 -14.51 4.64
CA THR A 138 6.09 -15.33 5.74
C THR A 138 7.46 -14.85 6.26
N SER A 139 8.33 -14.37 5.38
CA SER A 139 9.74 -14.13 5.73
C SER A 139 10.21 -12.70 5.55
N SER A 140 9.34 -11.81 5.06
CA SER A 140 9.69 -10.48 4.53
C SER A 140 10.79 -10.53 3.44
N LYS A 141 11.00 -11.69 2.81
CA LYS A 141 12.04 -11.92 1.79
C LYS A 141 11.44 -12.64 0.58
N CYS A 142 11.94 -12.31 -0.60
CA CYS A 142 11.54 -12.95 -1.85
C CYS A 142 12.70 -12.94 -2.84
N ASP A 143 13.13 -14.12 -3.27
CA ASP A 143 14.28 -14.28 -4.18
C ASP A 143 14.00 -13.81 -5.62
N ARG A 144 12.75 -13.48 -5.93
CA ARG A 144 12.35 -12.96 -7.25
C ARG A 144 12.60 -11.47 -7.38
N ASP A 145 12.77 -10.74 -6.28
CA ASP A 145 13.05 -9.30 -6.24
C ASP A 145 12.21 -8.49 -7.26
N SER A 146 12.88 -7.86 -8.24
CA SER A 146 12.25 -7.01 -9.26
C SER A 146 11.49 -7.78 -10.35
N SER A 147 11.60 -9.10 -10.39
CA SER A 147 10.85 -9.97 -11.31
C SER A 147 9.57 -10.55 -10.67
N CYS A 148 9.33 -10.34 -9.36
CA CYS A 148 8.15 -10.87 -8.70
C CYS A 148 6.86 -10.23 -9.24
N GLY A 149 5.96 -11.07 -9.77
CA GLY A 149 4.63 -10.67 -10.25
C GLY A 149 3.54 -10.63 -9.16
N TYR A 150 3.87 -10.98 -7.92
CA TYR A 150 2.96 -10.95 -6.78
C TYR A 150 3.24 -9.73 -5.90
N ALA A 151 2.21 -9.21 -5.23
CA ALA A 151 2.32 -8.03 -4.38
C ALA A 151 3.15 -8.34 -3.13
N HIS A 152 4.09 -7.46 -2.82
CA HIS A 152 4.83 -7.45 -1.55
C HIS A 152 4.19 -6.38 -0.66
N PHE A 153 3.18 -6.74 0.13
CA PHE A 153 2.48 -5.77 0.97
C PHE A 153 3.37 -5.25 2.10
N LEU A 154 3.45 -3.93 2.24
CA LEU A 154 4.10 -3.30 3.37
C LEU A 154 3.37 -3.64 4.66
N LYS A 155 4.14 -3.73 5.76
CA LYS A 155 3.60 -3.97 7.10
C LYS A 155 3.42 -2.65 7.84
N PHE A 156 2.34 -2.54 8.60
CA PHE A 156 2.00 -1.39 9.44
C PHE A 156 2.05 -1.80 10.92
N ASP A 157 2.02 -0.83 11.84
CA ASP A 157 1.79 -1.14 13.26
C ASP A 157 0.46 -1.91 13.42
N PRO A 158 0.47 -3.16 13.96
CA PRO A 158 -0.74 -3.93 14.18
C PRO A 158 -1.80 -3.20 15.03
N LYS A 159 -1.37 -2.30 15.91
CA LYS A 159 -2.29 -1.47 16.71
C LYS A 159 -3.05 -0.48 15.82
N LEU A 160 -2.40 0.09 14.81
CA LEU A 160 -3.03 0.99 13.87
C LEU A 160 -4.11 0.26 13.07
N GLU A 161 -3.75 -0.87 12.46
CA GLU A 161 -4.69 -1.68 11.67
C GLU A 161 -5.89 -2.10 12.53
N LYS A 162 -5.63 -2.67 13.72
CA LYS A 162 -6.69 -3.05 14.67
C LYS A 162 -7.61 -1.87 15.01
N THR A 163 -7.04 -0.69 15.20
CA THR A 163 -7.82 0.53 15.53
C THR A 163 -8.69 0.97 14.36
N LEU A 164 -8.16 0.97 13.14
CA LEU A 164 -8.89 1.37 11.94
C LEU A 164 -10.07 0.44 11.65
N TYR A 165 -9.83 -0.87 11.65
CA TYR A 165 -10.89 -1.87 11.42
C TYR A 165 -11.92 -1.89 12.56
N ALA A 166 -11.51 -1.74 13.82
CA ALA A 166 -12.46 -1.64 14.94
C ALA A 166 -13.32 -0.36 14.85
N SER A 167 -12.73 0.76 14.41
CA SER A 167 -13.46 2.02 14.21
C SER A 167 -14.46 1.92 13.08
N GLN A 168 -14.07 1.31 11.95
CA GLN A 168 -14.98 1.00 10.85
C GLN A 168 -16.11 0.08 11.31
N TRP A 169 -15.80 -1.00 12.03
CA TRP A 169 -16.79 -1.92 12.56
C TRP A 169 -17.83 -1.16 13.39
N LYS A 170 -17.39 -0.31 14.32
CA LYS A 170 -18.28 0.51 15.14
C LYS A 170 -19.17 1.43 14.30
N TYR A 171 -18.62 2.08 13.29
CA TYR A 171 -19.37 2.97 12.39
C TYR A 171 -20.49 2.23 11.63
N TYR A 172 -20.19 1.05 11.08
CA TYR A 172 -21.20 0.26 10.34
C TYR A 172 -22.19 -0.44 11.27
N HIS A 173 -21.78 -0.84 12.47
CA HIS A 173 -22.69 -1.44 13.46
C HIS A 173 -23.63 -0.43 14.07
N SER A 174 -23.18 0.80 14.35
CA SER A 174 -24.08 1.84 14.86
C SER A 174 -25.15 2.21 13.83
N LYS A 175 -24.82 2.23 12.54
CA LYS A 175 -25.81 2.50 11.49
C LYS A 175 -26.92 1.45 11.41
N HIS A 176 -26.60 0.18 11.62
CA HIS A 176 -27.60 -0.88 11.64
C HIS A 176 -28.54 -0.84 12.85
N LEU A 177 -28.27 -0.02 13.87
CA LEU A 177 -29.16 0.17 15.02
C LEU A 177 -30.13 1.35 14.82
N ASP A 178 -29.88 2.19 13.82
CA ASP A 178 -30.68 3.39 13.51
C ASP A 178 -31.70 3.16 12.37
N ASP A 179 -31.68 1.97 11.74
CA ASP A 179 -32.60 1.50 10.68
C ASP A 179 -33.65 0.52 11.23
#